data_AF-A0A0Q7NK80-F1
#
_entry.id   AF-A0A0Q7NK80-F1
#
_cell.length_a   1.000
_cell.length_b   1.000
_cell.length_c   1.000
_cell.angle_alpha   90.00
_cell.angle_beta   90.00
_cell.angle_gamma   90.00
#
_symmetry.space_group_name_H-M   'P 1'
#
loop_
_entity.id
_entity.type
_entity.pdbx_description
1 polymer ?
#
loop_
_entity_poly.entity_id
_entity_poly.type
_entity_poly.pdbx_seq_one_letter_code
_entity_poly.pdbx_strand_id
1 'polypeptide(L)'
;MTETAPDKTLRATTAIFAVALLVHGADHLRRGMDATSALVNALGTLQLLFALFTVFLVFRGHSAAPRAAVFIGFASAFGFTIVHVLPDWFGPLSDSFVNAPPSSSVTGFSWFAALFEIAADLAIALVGLRVLRSRRVSVAWNRTMPPTALGSEGCH
;
A
#
# COMPACT_ATOMS: atom_id res chain seq x y z
N MET A 1 -1.40 1.61 25.46
CA MET A 1 -1.08 2.74 24.55
C MET A 1 -2.34 3.03 23.75
N THR A 2 -2.99 4.16 23.95
CA THR A 2 -4.20 4.55 23.20
C THR A 2 -3.82 4.83 21.75
N GLU A 3 -4.45 4.12 20.82
CA GLU A 3 -4.22 4.27 19.39
C GLU A 3 -4.63 5.67 18.90
N THR A 4 -3.74 6.38 18.21
CA THR A 4 -4.03 7.72 17.70
C THR A 4 -5.00 7.65 16.52
N ALA A 5 -5.76 8.73 16.25
CA ALA A 5 -6.65 8.76 15.08
C ALA A 5 -5.91 8.44 13.75
N PRO A 6 -4.69 8.96 13.50
CA PRO A 6 -3.89 8.56 12.34
C PRO A 6 -3.55 7.06 12.27
N ASP A 7 -3.26 6.40 13.41
CA ASP A 7 -2.95 4.97 13.43
C ASP A 7 -4.21 4.12 13.12
N LYS A 8 -5.38 4.53 13.61
CA LYS A 8 -6.68 3.90 13.26
C LYS A 8 -6.96 4.00 11.77
N THR A 9 -6.77 5.19 11.19
CA THR A 9 -6.94 5.40 9.75
C THR A 9 -5.98 4.54 8.94
N LEU A 10 -4.72 4.38 9.38
CA LEU A 10 -3.77 3.50 8.72
C LEU A 10 -4.25 2.05 8.71
N ARG A 11 -4.71 1.51 9.85
CA ARG A 11 -5.22 0.14 9.91
C ARG A 11 -6.46 -0.08 9.04
N ALA A 12 -7.41 0.85 9.06
CA ALA A 12 -8.60 0.77 8.21
C ALA A 12 -8.22 0.79 6.72
N THR A 13 -7.31 1.68 6.33
CA THR A 13 -6.80 1.76 4.96
C THR A 13 -6.03 0.51 4.56
N THR A 14 -5.24 -0.07 5.46
CA THR A 14 -4.54 -1.33 5.24
C THR A 14 -5.50 -2.51 5.06
N ALA A 15 -6.64 -2.52 5.75
CA ALA A 15 -7.66 -3.55 5.53
C ALA A 15 -8.26 -3.45 4.13
N ILE A 16 -8.56 -2.23 3.66
CA ILE A 16 -9.05 -1.98 2.29
C ILE A 16 -8.00 -2.41 1.25
N PHE A 17 -6.74 -2.04 1.47
CA PHE A 17 -5.61 -2.48 0.65
C PHE A 17 -5.49 -4.00 0.59
N ALA A 18 -5.60 -4.70 1.71
CA ALA A 18 -5.57 -6.16 1.72
C ALA A 18 -6.73 -6.79 0.93
N VAL A 19 -7.92 -6.18 0.98
CA VAL A 19 -9.07 -6.63 0.17
C VAL A 19 -8.81 -6.39 -1.32
N ALA A 20 -8.31 -5.21 -1.69
CA ALA A 20 -7.98 -4.90 -3.08
C ALA A 20 -6.94 -5.88 -3.64
N LEU A 21 -5.90 -6.21 -2.85
CA LEU A 21 -4.85 -7.15 -3.21
C LEU A 21 -5.41 -8.55 -3.49
N LEU A 22 -6.35 -9.00 -2.65
CA LEU A 22 -7.03 -10.28 -2.85
C LEU A 22 -7.93 -10.27 -4.09
N VAL A 23 -8.64 -9.18 -4.34
CA VAL A 23 -9.48 -9.02 -5.53
C VAL A 23 -8.62 -9.05 -6.79
N HIS A 24 -7.48 -8.37 -6.79
CA HIS A 24 -6.54 -8.36 -7.92
C HIS A 24 -5.92 -9.74 -8.15
N GLY A 25 -5.42 -10.39 -7.08
CA GLY A 25 -4.91 -11.75 -7.17
C GLY A 25 -5.96 -12.75 -7.67
N ALA A 26 -7.22 -12.61 -7.25
CA ALA A 26 -8.32 -13.45 -7.74
C ALA A 26 -8.62 -13.24 -9.24
N ASP A 27 -8.48 -12.02 -9.77
CA ASP A 27 -8.61 -11.80 -11.21
C ASP A 27 -7.49 -12.51 -12.00
N HIS A 28 -6.24 -12.49 -11.52
CA HIS A 28 -5.16 -13.26 -12.15
C HIS A 28 -5.44 -14.76 -12.16
N LEU A 29 -5.92 -15.31 -11.04
CA LEU A 29 -6.32 -16.72 -10.98
C LEU A 29 -7.48 -17.03 -11.94
N ARG A 30 -8.45 -16.12 -12.07
CA ARG A 30 -9.58 -16.23 -13.00
C ARG A 30 -9.14 -16.20 -14.46
N ARG A 31 -8.18 -15.34 -14.80
CA ARG A 31 -7.64 -15.17 -16.16
C ARG A 31 -6.70 -16.31 -16.58
N GLY A 32 -6.16 -17.03 -15.59
CA GLY A 32 -5.07 -17.99 -15.77
C GLY A 32 -3.73 -17.32 -15.51
N MET A 33 -2.88 -17.96 -14.70
CA MET A 33 -1.54 -17.42 -14.38
C MET A 33 -0.60 -17.44 -15.58
N ASP A 34 -0.93 -18.20 -16.62
CA ASP A 34 -0.23 -18.25 -17.90
C ASP A 34 -0.64 -17.12 -18.87
N ALA A 35 -1.68 -16.35 -18.54
CA ALA A 35 -2.07 -15.17 -19.31
C ALA A 35 -1.04 -14.03 -19.19
N THR A 36 -0.20 -14.06 -18.15
CA THR A 36 0.86 -13.10 -17.88
C THR A 36 2.25 -13.74 -18.03
N SER A 37 3.26 -12.93 -18.32
CA SER A 37 4.63 -13.43 -18.44
C SER A 37 5.14 -13.99 -17.10
N ALA A 38 6.08 -14.93 -17.15
CA ALA A 38 6.74 -15.45 -15.96
C ALA A 38 7.43 -14.35 -15.14
N LEU A 39 7.94 -13.30 -15.81
CA LEU A 39 8.57 -12.16 -15.15
C LEU A 39 7.55 -11.31 -14.40
N VAL A 40 6.40 -11.00 -15.00
CA VAL A 40 5.31 -10.26 -14.33
C VAL A 40 4.80 -11.05 -13.13
N ASN A 41 4.65 -12.37 -13.27
CA ASN A 41 4.24 -13.24 -12.16
C ASN A 41 5.26 -13.27 -11.02
N ALA A 42 6.55 -13.32 -11.33
CA ALA A 42 7.61 -13.27 -10.31
C ALA A 42 7.60 -11.93 -9.56
N LEU A 43 7.48 -10.81 -10.27
CA LEU A 43 7.40 -9.48 -9.67
C LEU A 43 6.12 -9.28 -8.86
N GLY A 44 4.98 -9.77 -9.37
CA GLY A 44 3.70 -9.75 -8.65
C GLY A 44 3.76 -10.60 -7.37
N THR A 45 4.41 -11.76 -7.40
CA THR A 45 4.63 -12.58 -6.20
C THR A 45 5.50 -11.87 -5.18
N LEU A 46 6.58 -11.22 -5.62
CA LEU A 46 7.44 -10.44 -4.74
C LEU A 46 6.69 -9.25 -4.12
N GLN A 47 5.88 -8.55 -4.91
CA GLN A 47 5.01 -7.48 -4.43
C GLN A 47 4.02 -8.01 -3.38
N LEU A 48 3.36 -9.14 -3.62
CA LEU A 48 2.42 -9.79 -2.70
C LEU A 48 3.10 -10.09 -1.35
N LEU A 49 4.32 -10.62 -1.35
CA LEU A 49 5.05 -10.91 -0.12
C LEU A 49 5.33 -9.63 0.68
N PHE A 50 5.77 -8.55 0.03
CA PHE A 50 6.01 -7.27 0.70
C PHE A 50 4.72 -6.58 1.16
N ALA A 51 3.63 -6.73 0.40
CA ALA A 51 2.30 -6.26 0.77
C ALA A 51 1.81 -6.97 2.04
N LEU A 52 1.88 -8.30 2.09
CA LEU A 52 1.51 -9.09 3.27
C LEU A 52 2.39 -8.76 4.47
N PHE A 53 3.69 -8.54 4.27
CA PHE A 53 4.59 -8.09 5.32
C PHE A 53 4.19 -6.70 5.84
N THR A 54 3.81 -5.77 4.96
CA THR A 54 3.32 -4.45 5.34
C THR A 54 2.03 -4.54 6.14
N VAL A 55 1.08 -5.36 5.70
CA VAL A 55 -0.17 -5.65 6.42
C VAL A 55 0.15 -6.16 7.83
N PHE A 56 1.03 -7.16 7.93
CA PHE A 56 1.49 -7.70 9.21
C PHE A 56 2.07 -6.61 10.12
N LEU A 57 2.99 -5.77 9.62
CA LEU A 57 3.58 -4.69 10.41
C LEU A 57 2.53 -3.70 10.95
N VAL A 58 1.55 -3.33 10.12
CA VAL A 58 0.48 -2.39 10.51
C VAL A 58 -0.39 -3.00 11.62
N PHE A 59 -0.86 -4.24 11.45
CA PHE A 59 -1.71 -4.88 12.46
C PHE A 59 -0.95 -5.26 13.74
N ARG A 60 0.37 -5.41 13.68
CA ARG A 60 1.24 -5.54 14.87
C ARG A 60 1.56 -4.21 15.54
N GLY A 61 1.15 -3.07 14.98
CA GLY A 61 1.49 -1.75 15.50
C GLY A 61 2.99 -1.44 15.45
N HIS A 62 3.73 -2.04 14.52
CA HIS A 62 5.18 -1.94 14.47
C HIS A 62 5.64 -0.53 14.09
N SER A 63 6.77 -0.06 14.65
CA SER A 63 7.29 1.30 14.41
C SER A 63 7.68 1.56 12.95
N ALA A 64 8.01 0.49 12.20
CA ALA A 64 8.31 0.55 10.78
C ALA A 64 7.08 0.58 9.86
N ALA A 65 5.88 0.28 10.37
CA ALA A 65 4.68 0.10 9.55
C ALA A 65 4.35 1.30 8.64
N PRO A 66 4.41 2.57 9.11
CA PRO A 66 4.12 3.70 8.23
C PRO A 66 5.15 3.90 7.11
N ARG A 67 6.41 3.50 7.33
CA ARG A 67 7.45 3.55 6.30
C ARG A 67 7.23 2.46 5.25
N ALA A 68 6.91 1.25 5.69
CA ALA A 68 6.58 0.14 4.79
C ALA A 68 5.36 0.49 3.92
N ALA A 69 4.29 1.03 4.54
CA ALA A 69 3.09 1.50 3.84
C ALA A 69 3.38 2.53 2.75
N VAL A 70 4.23 3.52 3.02
CA VAL A 70 4.65 4.53 2.03
C VAL A 70 5.40 3.88 0.87
N PHE A 71 6.42 3.08 1.18
CA PHE A 71 7.28 2.52 0.14
C PHE A 71 6.53 1.52 -0.74
N ILE A 72 5.83 0.57 -0.12
CA ILE A 72 5.12 -0.49 -0.84
C ILE A 72 3.91 0.06 -1.58
N GLY A 73 3.13 0.97 -0.99
CA GLY A 73 1.99 1.56 -1.67
C GLY A 73 2.41 2.36 -2.91
N PHE A 74 3.43 3.23 -2.82
CA PHE A 74 3.88 3.97 -4.01
C PHE A 74 4.54 3.07 -5.06
N ALA A 75 5.37 2.10 -4.64
CA ALA A 75 6.02 1.18 -5.57
C ALA A 75 5.00 0.30 -6.30
N SER A 76 4.00 -0.23 -5.58
CA SER A 76 2.92 -1.05 -6.15
C SER A 76 2.03 -0.23 -7.10
N ALA A 77 1.58 0.97 -6.70
CA ALA A 77 0.78 1.84 -7.57
C ALA A 77 1.48 2.13 -8.89
N PHE A 78 2.78 2.47 -8.84
CA PHE A 78 3.58 2.73 -10.04
C PHE A 78 3.76 1.47 -10.88
N GLY A 79 4.11 0.34 -10.24
CA GLY A 79 4.29 -0.94 -10.90
C GLY A 79 3.04 -1.41 -11.63
N PHE A 80 1.89 -1.46 -10.93
CA PHE A 80 0.62 -1.89 -11.53
C PHE A 80 0.15 -0.95 -12.64
N THR A 81 0.39 0.36 -12.51
CA THR A 81 0.09 1.31 -13.61
C THR A 81 0.92 0.99 -14.85
N ILE A 82 2.24 0.78 -14.69
CA ILE A 82 3.12 0.43 -15.83
C ILE A 82 2.74 -0.91 -16.44
N VAL A 83 2.49 -1.92 -15.61
CA VAL A 83 2.24 -3.27 -16.09
C VAL A 83 0.90 -3.33 -16.84
N HIS A 84 -0.16 -2.72 -16.31
CA HIS A 84 -1.53 -2.94 -16.82
C HIS A 84 -2.09 -1.78 -17.64
N VAL A 85 -1.76 -0.53 -17.30
CA VAL A 85 -2.42 0.64 -17.91
C VAL A 85 -1.64 1.16 -19.10
N LEU A 86 -0.31 1.10 -19.05
CA LEU A 86 0.50 1.50 -20.19
C LEU A 86 0.31 0.49 -21.34
N PRO A 87 0.49 0.95 -22.59
CA PRO A 87 0.59 0.04 -23.72
C PRO A 87 1.77 -0.93 -23.54
N ASP A 88 1.88 -1.92 -24.42
CA ASP A 88 2.87 -3.01 -24.42
C ASP A 88 4.35 -2.58 -24.64
N TRP A 89 4.68 -1.32 -24.32
CA TRP A 89 5.99 -0.69 -24.49
C TRP A 89 7.15 -1.43 -23.83
N PHE A 90 6.89 -2.22 -22.79
CA PHE A 90 7.93 -2.90 -22.00
C PHE A 90 7.99 -4.41 -22.23
N GLY A 91 7.35 -4.92 -23.30
CA GLY A 91 7.42 -6.31 -23.72
C GLY A 91 7.07 -7.28 -22.58
N PRO A 92 7.99 -8.18 -22.15
CA PRO A 92 7.71 -9.14 -21.07
C PRO A 92 7.37 -8.53 -19.71
N LEU A 93 7.58 -7.23 -19.49
CA LEU A 93 7.19 -6.52 -18.27
C LEU A 93 5.76 -5.94 -18.34
N SER A 94 5.02 -6.20 -19.40
CA SER A 94 3.66 -5.70 -19.59
C SER A 94 2.61 -6.82 -19.51
N ASP A 95 1.48 -6.51 -18.89
CA ASP A 95 0.20 -7.22 -18.99
C ASP A 95 -0.87 -6.17 -19.35
N SER A 96 -0.67 -5.51 -20.50
CA SER A 96 -1.43 -4.33 -20.90
C SER A 96 -2.91 -4.65 -21.11
N PHE A 97 -3.77 -3.92 -20.43
CA PHE A 97 -5.22 -4.01 -20.61
C PHE A 97 -5.70 -3.17 -21.79
N VAL A 98 -4.90 -2.17 -22.21
CA VAL A 98 -5.19 -1.32 -23.37
C VAL A 98 -4.94 -2.08 -24.67
N ASN A 99 -3.85 -2.84 -24.72
CA ASN A 99 -3.47 -3.66 -25.89
C ASN A 99 -3.67 -5.16 -25.62
N ALA A 100 -4.70 -5.51 -24.84
CA ALA A 100 -4.93 -6.88 -24.40
C ALA A 100 -5.23 -7.82 -25.57
N PRO A 101 -4.44 -8.90 -25.80
CA PRO A 101 -4.79 -9.90 -26.80
C PRO A 101 -6.02 -10.70 -26.34
N PRO A 102 -6.83 -11.27 -27.26
CA PRO A 102 -8.03 -12.03 -26.89
C PRO A 102 -7.77 -13.19 -25.91
N SER A 103 -6.57 -13.79 -25.93
CA SER A 103 -6.15 -14.86 -25.03
C SER A 103 -5.96 -14.43 -23.57
N SER A 104 -5.84 -13.13 -23.29
CA SER A 104 -5.56 -12.60 -21.94
C SER A 104 -6.78 -12.57 -21.00
N SER A 105 -7.98 -12.81 -21.54
CA SER A 105 -9.25 -12.84 -20.78
C SER A 105 -9.51 -11.60 -19.90
N VAL A 106 -8.97 -10.44 -20.29
CA VAL A 106 -9.20 -9.14 -19.64
C VAL A 106 -10.67 -8.74 -19.81
N THR A 107 -11.31 -8.35 -18.71
CA THR A 107 -12.72 -7.93 -18.69
C THR A 107 -12.89 -6.62 -17.92
N GLY A 108 -14.11 -6.09 -17.83
CA GLY A 108 -14.41 -4.97 -16.94
C GLY A 108 -14.10 -5.27 -15.46
N PHE A 109 -14.18 -6.54 -15.05
CA PHE A 109 -13.78 -6.96 -13.71
C PHE A 109 -12.26 -6.82 -13.52
N SER A 110 -11.45 -7.15 -14.53
CA SER A 110 -9.99 -6.97 -14.50
C SER A 110 -9.62 -5.50 -14.34
N TRP A 111 -10.26 -4.63 -15.12
CA TRP A 111 -10.09 -3.17 -15.00
C TRP A 111 -10.45 -2.67 -13.60
N PHE A 112 -11.59 -3.10 -13.07
CA PHE A 112 -11.99 -2.77 -11.71
C PHE A 112 -10.94 -3.23 -10.68
N ALA A 113 -10.50 -4.48 -10.76
CA ALA A 113 -9.55 -5.06 -9.82
C ALA A 113 -8.21 -4.30 -9.81
N ALA A 114 -7.65 -4.02 -10.99
CA ALA A 114 -6.39 -3.29 -11.10
C ALA A 114 -6.51 -1.83 -10.64
N LEU A 115 -7.57 -1.12 -11.03
CA LEU A 115 -7.76 0.27 -10.61
C LEU A 115 -8.06 0.38 -9.12
N PHE A 116 -8.80 -0.58 -8.55
CA PHE A 116 -9.06 -0.64 -7.13
C PHE A 116 -7.77 -0.85 -6.33
N GLU A 117 -6.90 -1.76 -6.78
CA GLU A 117 -5.59 -1.97 -6.18
C GLU A 117 -4.72 -0.70 -6.24
N ILE A 118 -4.59 -0.07 -7.41
CA ILE A 118 -3.82 1.17 -7.58
C ILE A 118 -4.34 2.29 -6.66
N ALA A 119 -5.67 2.43 -6.54
CA ALA A 119 -6.25 3.42 -5.65
C ALA A 119 -5.98 3.12 -4.17
N ALA A 120 -6.07 1.85 -3.77
CA ALA A 120 -5.79 1.42 -2.40
C ALA A 120 -4.32 1.56 -2.03
N ASP A 121 -3.41 1.28 -2.96
CA ASP A 121 -1.97 1.50 -2.86
C ASP A 121 -1.61 2.97 -2.61
N LEU A 122 -2.20 3.88 -3.39
CA LEU A 122 -2.02 5.30 -3.17
C LEU A 122 -2.59 5.74 -1.81
N ALA A 123 -3.75 5.20 -1.42
CA ALA A 123 -4.37 5.52 -0.15
C ALA A 123 -3.49 5.10 1.04
N ILE A 124 -3.00 3.86 1.06
CA ILE A 124 -2.15 3.36 2.16
C ILE A 124 -0.83 4.13 2.22
N ALA A 125 -0.25 4.49 1.06
CA ALA A 125 0.97 5.30 1.02
C ALA A 125 0.76 6.71 1.57
N LEU A 126 -0.32 7.39 1.15
CA LEU A 126 -0.64 8.74 1.61
C LEU A 126 -0.97 8.77 3.10
N VAL A 127 -1.69 7.77 3.62
CA VAL A 127 -1.98 7.66 5.05
C VAL A 127 -0.71 7.35 5.85
N GLY A 128 0.15 6.45 5.36
CA GLY A 128 1.46 6.19 5.96
C GLY A 128 2.31 7.46 6.06
N LEU A 129 2.31 8.29 5.00
CA LEU A 129 3.02 9.57 4.98
C LEU A 129 2.45 10.57 6.00
N ARG A 130 1.11 10.63 6.14
CA ARG A 130 0.46 11.45 7.17
C ARG A 130 0.88 11.04 8.58
N VAL A 131 0.89 9.73 8.87
CA VAL A 131 1.35 9.21 10.17
C VAL A 131 2.80 9.59 10.45
N LEU A 132 3.69 9.47 9.46
CA LEU A 132 5.09 9.87 9.61
C LEU A 132 5.26 11.36 9.88
N ARG A 133 4.47 12.21 9.20
CA ARG A 133 4.48 13.67 9.43
C ARG A 133 4.01 14.01 10.84
N SER A 134 2.91 13.41 11.31
CA SER A 134 2.40 13.63 12.67
C SER A 134 3.43 13.25 13.74
N ARG A 135 4.11 12.10 13.57
CA ARG A 135 5.17 11.66 14.50
C ARG A 135 6.36 12.62 14.52
N ARG A 136 6.76 13.20 13.38
CA ARG A 136 7.84 14.21 13.32
C ARG A 136 7.47 15.49 14.06
N VAL A 137 6.23 15.98 13.89
CA VAL A 137 5.73 17.17 14.59
C VAL A 137 5.74 16.95 16.10
N SER A 138 5.26 15.80 16.58
CA SER A 138 5.27 15.47 18.01
C SER A 138 6.69 15.44 18.60
N VAL A 139 7.67 14.89 17.88
CA VAL A 139 9.08 14.88 18.32
C VAL A 139 9.67 16.28 18.37
N ALA A 140 9.38 17.13 17.37
CA ALA A 140 9.86 18.52 17.35
C ALA A 140 9.27 19.36 18.49
N TRP A 141 7.98 19.20 18.75
CA TRP A 141 7.29 19.84 19.89
C TRP A 141 7.94 19.46 21.22
N ASN A 142 8.18 18.17 21.46
CA ASN A 142 8.77 17.69 22.70
C ASN A 142 10.21 18.19 22.94
N ARG A 143 10.93 18.60 21.88
CA ARG A 143 12.30 19.14 21.98
C ARG A 143 12.36 20.64 22.28
N THR A 144 11.28 21.38 22.04
CA THR A 144 11.25 22.85 22.16
C THR A 144 10.65 23.34 23.47
N MET A 145 9.98 22.47 24.23
CA MET A 145 9.47 22.77 25.58
C MET A 145 10.58 22.69 26.64
N PRO A 146 10.85 23.77 27.41
CA PRO A 146 11.76 23.68 28.56
C PRO A 146 11.19 22.74 29.64
N PRO A 147 12.02 21.98 30.39
CA PRO A 147 11.57 20.99 31.38
C PRO A 147 10.79 21.52 32.59
N THR A 148 10.48 22.82 32.66
CA THR A 148 10.00 23.50 33.87
C THR A 148 8.50 23.84 33.87
N ALA A 149 7.72 23.41 32.87
CA ALA A 149 6.26 23.64 32.84
C ALA A 149 5.43 22.58 33.61
N LEU A 150 6.08 21.68 34.36
CA LEU A 150 5.44 20.83 35.38
C LEU A 150 5.86 21.34 36.77
N GLY A 151 5.55 22.59 37.05
CA GLY A 151 5.71 23.20 38.36
C GLY A 151 4.64 22.69 39.32
N SER A 152 5.08 21.93 40.31
CA SER A 152 4.72 22.04 41.73
C SER A 152 3.42 22.79 42.08
N GLU A 153 2.33 22.05 42.21
CA GLU A 153 1.29 22.31 43.22
C GLU A 153 1.20 21.03 44.07
N GLY A 154 1.30 20.98 45.40
CA GLY A 154 1.65 21.93 46.43
C GLY A 154 2.02 21.08 47.66
N CYS A 155 3.16 21.37 48.28
CA CYS A 155 3.39 21.06 49.69
C CYS A 155 2.78 22.23 50.44
N HIS A 156 1.67 22.02 51.17
CA HIS A 156 1.28 22.68 52.42
C HIS A 156 -0.04 22.11 52.90
#